data_AF-A0A950SJ19-F1
#
_entry.id   AF-A0A950SJ19-F1
#
_cell.length_a   1.000
_cell.length_b   1.000
_cell.length_c   1.000
_cell.angle_alpha   90.00
_cell.angle_beta   90.00
_cell.angle_gamma   90.00
#
_symmetry.space_group_name_H-M   'P 1'
#
loop_
_entity.id
_entity.type
_entity.pdbx_description
1 polymer ?
#
loop_
_entity_poly.entity_id
_entity_poly.type
_entity_poly.pdbx_seq_one_letter_code
_entity_poly.pdbx_strand_id
1 'polypeptide(L)' 'MDLEEKTLDQTGDRCEECGAKLTPAELQAAMESGGPVLCSVHAAEDEPGLAADEAGFIEE' A
#
# COMPACT_ATOMS: atom_id res chain seq x y z
N MET A 1 -30.56 10.00 3.29
CA MET A 1 -29.72 9.19 2.40
C MET A 1 -29.20 8.03 3.22
N ASP A 2 -29.65 6.82 2.92
CA ASP A 2 -29.19 5.59 3.56
C ASP A 2 -27.80 5.28 2.98
N LEU A 3 -26.76 5.64 3.73
CA LEU A 3 -25.39 5.41 3.33
C LEU A 3 -25.01 4.02 3.82
N GLU A 4 -25.22 3.02 2.96
CA GLU A 4 -24.72 1.68 3.17
C GLU A 4 -23.20 1.73 3.28
N GLU A 5 -22.71 1.81 4.51
CA GLU A 5 -21.33 1.66 4.94
C GLU A 5 -20.87 0.24 4.60
N LYS A 6 -20.48 0.06 3.32
CA LYS A 6 -19.80 -1.14 2.85
C LYS A 6 -18.51 -1.24 3.64
N THR A 7 -18.52 -2.11 4.64
CA THR A 7 -17.36 -2.47 5.44
C THR A 7 -16.26 -2.91 4.48
N LEU A 8 -15.25 -2.07 4.29
CA LEU A 8 -13.96 -2.42 3.68
C LEU A 8 -13.16 -3.28 4.69
N ASP A 9 -13.85 -4.18 5.39
CA ASP A 9 -13.33 -5.08 6.40
C ASP A 9 -12.75 -6.28 5.67
N GLN A 10 -11.51 -6.11 5.26
CA GLN A 10 -10.47 -7.13 5.19
C GLN A 10 -9.32 -6.45 4.47
N THR A 11 -8.38 -5.90 5.24
CA THR A 11 -6.98 -5.88 4.81
C THR A 11 -6.61 -7.33 4.57
N GLY A 12 -6.91 -7.79 3.36
CA GLY A 12 -6.99 -9.19 3.03
C GLY A 12 -5.60 -9.76 2.93
N ASP A 13 -5.46 -11.03 3.22
CA ASP A 13 -4.33 -11.87 2.79
C ASP A 13 -4.30 -12.00 1.24
N ARG A 14 -4.75 -10.97 0.52
CA ARG A 14 -4.93 -10.92 -0.92
C ARG A 14 -4.53 -9.57 -1.46
N CYS A 15 -3.90 -9.60 -2.62
CA CYS A 15 -3.54 -8.42 -3.39
C CYS A 15 -4.78 -7.59 -3.74
N GLU A 16 -4.75 -6.29 -3.49
CA GLU A 16 -5.85 -5.37 -3.80
C GLU A 16 -6.06 -5.17 -5.32
N GLU A 17 -5.02 -5.37 -6.14
CA GLU A 17 -5.12 -5.23 -7.60
C GLU A 17 -5.60 -6.51 -8.31
N CYS A 18 -5.01 -7.66 -7.98
CA CYS A 18 -5.27 -8.90 -8.70
C CYS A 18 -6.07 -9.94 -7.89
N GLY A 19 -6.29 -9.71 -6.60
CA GLY A 19 -7.00 -10.62 -5.71
C GLY A 19 -6.24 -11.92 -5.39
N ALA A 20 -4.99 -12.05 -5.82
CA ALA A 20 -4.17 -13.23 -5.56
C ALA A 20 -3.85 -13.35 -4.07
N LYS A 21 -3.83 -14.58 -3.54
CA LYS A 21 -3.47 -14.83 -2.14
C LYS A 21 -2.00 -14.49 -1.90
N LEU A 22 -1.75 -13.62 -0.94
CA LEU A 22 -0.42 -13.14 -0.61
C LEU A 22 0.33 -14.18 0.22
N THR A 23 1.63 -14.19 0.02
CA THR A 23 2.55 -14.91 0.91
C THR A 23 2.82 -14.08 2.16
N PRO A 24 3.25 -14.70 3.26
CA PRO A 24 3.60 -13.97 4.48
C PRO A 24 4.70 -12.92 4.25
N ALA A 25 5.60 -13.14 3.27
CA ALA A 25 6.63 -12.16 2.91
C ALA A 25 6.04 -10.91 2.24
N GLU A 26 5.06 -11.06 1.36
CA GLU A 26 4.40 -9.94 0.69
C GLU A 26 3.52 -9.14 1.64
N LEU A 27 2.82 -9.83 2.56
CA LEU A 27 2.04 -9.16 3.59
C LEU A 27 2.94 -8.35 4.54
N GLN A 28 4.09 -8.91 4.93
CA GLN A 28 5.08 -8.21 5.75
C GLN A 28 5.62 -6.98 5.02
N ALA A 29 6.00 -7.10 3.74
CA ALA A 29 6.46 -5.97 2.94
C ALA A 29 5.43 -4.85 2.84
N ALA A 30 4.15 -5.18 2.65
CA ALA A 30 3.07 -4.19 2.64
C ALA A 30 2.89 -3.48 4.01
N MET A 31 2.98 -4.24 5.11
CA MET A 31 2.95 -3.69 6.46
C MET A 31 4.14 -2.78 6.77
N GLU A 32 5.34 -3.16 6.32
CA GLU A 32 6.57 -2.38 6.50
C GLU A 32 6.57 -1.10 5.66
N SER A 33 6.02 -1.18 4.44
CA SER A 33 5.88 -0.02 3.54
C SER A 33 4.77 0.94 3.98
N GLY A 34 3.82 0.47 4.81
CA GLY A 34 2.66 1.24 5.24
C GLY A 34 1.71 1.61 4.08
N GLY A 35 1.82 0.87 2.97
CA GLY A 35 1.10 1.09 1.71
C GLY A 35 -0.01 0.06 1.45
N PRO A 36 -0.58 0.04 0.24
CA PRO A 36 -1.58 -0.94 -0.14
C PRO A 36 -1.03 -2.37 -0.07
N VAL A 37 -1.93 -3.33 0.21
CA VAL A 37 -1.59 -4.74 0.35
C VAL A 37 -1.51 -5.38 -1.04
N LEU A 38 -0.31 -5.32 -1.62
CA LEU A 38 -0.02 -5.76 -2.98
C LEU A 38 0.92 -6.96 -3.01
N CYS A 39 0.80 -7.79 -4.05
CA CYS A 39 1.77 -8.87 -4.26
C CYS A 39 3.08 -8.31 -4.77
N SER A 40 4.17 -9.05 -4.61
CA SER A 40 5.55 -8.68 -4.98
C SER A 40 5.69 -8.12 -6.40
N VAL A 41 4.83 -8.53 -7.33
CA VAL A 41 4.79 -8.00 -8.69
C VAL A 41 4.27 -6.56 -8.72
N HIS A 42 3.14 -6.31 -8.08
CA HIS A 42 2.46 -5.01 -8.08
C HIS A 42 3.06 -4.04 -7.05
N ALA A 43 3.55 -4.56 -5.93
CA ALA A 43 4.29 -3.81 -4.92
C ALA A 43 5.61 -3.23 -5.48
N ALA A 44 6.19 -3.86 -6.50
CA ALA A 44 7.39 -3.33 -7.18
C ALA A 44 7.07 -2.19 -8.16
N GLU A 45 5.81 -2.02 -8.57
CA GLU A 45 5.38 -0.92 -9.44
C GLU A 45 4.96 0.32 -8.62
N ASP A 46 4.55 0.11 -7.37
CA ASP A 46 4.36 1.14 -6.36
C ASP A 46 5.73 1.47 -5.69
N GLU A 47 6.74 1.86 -6.47
CA GLU A 47 7.87 2.57 -5.88
C GLU A 47 7.36 3.96 -5.49
N PRO A 48 7.23 4.30 -4.18
CA PRO A 48 6.94 5.67 -3.80
C PRO A 48 8.17 6.49 -4.20
N GLY A 49 8.08 7.12 -5.36
CA GLY A 49 9.15 7.92 -5.91
C GLY A 49 9.62 8.94 -4.88
N LEU A 50 10.76 8.66 -4.25
CA LEU A 50 11.69 9.59 -3.64
C LEU A 50 11.08 10.89 -3.10
N ALA A 51 10.04 10.83 -2.28
CA ALA A 51 9.54 11.98 -1.52
C ALA A 51 10.04 11.89 -0.07
N ALA A 52 11.32 11.54 0.08
CA ALA A 52 12.06 11.80 1.30
C ALA A 52 12.98 13.00 1.03
N ASP A 53 12.56 14.15 1.57
CA ASP A 53 13.39 15.31 1.93
C ASP A 53 13.80 16.30 0.81
N GLU A 54 12.85 17.14 0.35
CA GLU A 54 13.20 18.40 -0.33
C GLU A 54 12.32 19.61 0.06
N ALA A 55 11.99 19.74 1.34
CA ALA A 55 11.47 21.00 1.91
C ALA A 55 12.42 21.59 2.97
N GLY A 56 13.72 21.39 2.77
CA GLY A 56 14.81 21.95 3.56
C GLY A 56 15.80 22.73 2.70
N PHE A 57 15.33 23.66 1.85
CA PHE A 57 16.21 24.68 1.29
C PHE A 57 15.77 26.05 1.80
N ILE A 58 16.53 26.53 2.79
CA ILE A 58 16.46 27.86 3.36
C ILE A 58 17.03 28.80 2.30
N GLU A 59 16.22 29.69 1.73
CA GLU A 59 16.73 30.85 0.99
C GLU A 59 16.62 32.08 1.90
N GLU A 60 17.76 32.74 2.07
CA GLU A 60 18.06 33.92 2.90
C GLU A 60 17.31 35.19 2.47
#